data_AF-A0A958WWH0-F1
#
_entry.id   AF-A0A958WWH0-F1
#
_cell.length_a   1.000
_cell.length_b   1.000
_cell.length_c   1.000
_cell.angle_alpha   90.00
_cell.angle_beta   90.00
_cell.angle_gamma   90.00
#
_symmetry.space_group_name_H-M   'P 1'
#
loop_
_entity.id
_entity.type
_entity.pdbx_description
1 polymer ?
#
loop_
_entity_poly.entity_id
_entity_poly.type
_entity_poly.pdbx_seq_one_letter_code
_entity_poly.pdbx_strand_id
1 'polypeptide(L)'
;MALDYNLVTDIRHREGFEKGFEKGFNDGFSKGYKKHTRLVVKNLLSQTELKPEQIATVAGVALEVVEKLKGDLKKQKGAKVKK
;
A
#
# COMPACT_ATOMS: atom_id res chain seq x y z
N MET A 1 -48.32 13.45 -11.59
CA MET A 1 -47.84 12.19 -10.97
C MET A 1 -46.90 12.61 -9.85
N ALA A 2 -47.35 12.53 -8.59
CA ALA A 2 -46.46 12.85 -7.47
C ALA A 2 -45.46 11.70 -7.34
N LEU A 3 -44.17 11.97 -7.58
CA LEU A 3 -43.10 11.04 -7.25
C LEU A 3 -43.08 10.93 -5.72
N ASP A 4 -43.60 9.83 -5.20
CA ASP A 4 -43.42 9.45 -3.80
C ASP A 4 -41.94 9.14 -3.60
N TYR A 5 -41.17 10.18 -3.24
CA TYR A 5 -39.77 10.03 -2.92
C TYR A 5 -39.66 9.29 -1.58
N ASN A 6 -39.42 7.99 -1.64
CA ASN A 6 -39.14 7.20 -0.45
C ASN A 6 -37.75 7.58 0.10
N LEU A 7 -37.73 8.63 0.92
CA LEU A 7 -36.53 9.21 1.55
C LEU A 7 -35.69 8.15 2.27
N VAL A 8 -36.33 7.13 2.86
CA VAL A 8 -35.66 6.09 3.65
C VAL A 8 -34.76 5.21 2.78
N THR A 9 -35.18 4.89 1.56
CA THR A 9 -34.34 4.13 0.60
C THR A 9 -33.16 4.95 0.08
N ASP A 10 -33.33 6.25 -0.13
CA ASP A 10 -32.26 7.14 -0.59
C ASP A 10 -31.15 7.30 0.46
N ILE A 11 -31.54 7.53 1.72
CA ILE A 11 -30.60 7.69 2.84
C ILE A 11 -29.79 6.40 3.07
N ARG A 12 -30.45 5.23 3.10
CA ARG A 12 -29.77 3.93 3.26
C ARG A 12 -28.83 3.63 2.10
N HIS A 13 -29.24 3.95 0.88
CA HIS A 13 -28.42 3.74 -0.31
C HIS A 13 -27.19 4.65 -0.28
N ARG A 14 -27.36 5.93 0.08
CA ARG A 14 -26.28 6.89 0.26
C ARG A 14 -25.30 6.46 1.36
N GLU A 15 -25.79 6.04 2.52
CA GLU A 15 -24.96 5.49 3.60
C GLU A 15 -24.22 4.22 3.19
N GLY A 16 -24.86 3.34 2.42
CA GLY A 16 -24.25 2.12 1.90
C GLY A 16 -23.12 2.43 0.90
N PHE A 17 -23.35 3.41 0.02
CA PHE A 17 -22.34 3.90 -0.92
C PHE A 17 -21.17 4.57 -0.20
N GLU A 18 -21.42 5.44 0.78
CA GLU A 18 -20.37 6.09 1.57
C GLU A 18 -19.52 5.06 2.31
N LYS A 19 -20.15 4.12 3.04
CA LYS A 19 -19.43 3.05 3.76
C LYS A 19 -18.66 2.13 2.81
N GLY A 20 -19.22 1.81 1.65
CA GLY A 20 -18.58 0.99 0.62
C GLY A 20 -17.38 1.69 -0.01
N PHE A 21 -17.54 2.96 -0.35
CA PHE A 21 -16.49 3.80 -0.92
C PHE A 21 -15.35 3.99 0.08
N GLU A 22 -15.64 4.35 1.33
CA GLU A 22 -14.63 4.60 2.35
C GLU A 22 -13.79 3.35 2.65
N LYS A 23 -14.43 2.18 2.77
CA LYS A 23 -13.73 0.90 2.96
C LYS A 23 -12.90 0.51 1.73
N GLY A 24 -13.48 0.61 0.53
CA GLY A 24 -12.80 0.26 -0.72
C GLY A 24 -11.61 1.17 -1.01
N PHE A 25 -11.78 2.47 -0.79
CA PHE A 25 -10.73 3.47 -0.95
C PHE A 25 -9.60 3.24 0.06
N ASN A 26 -9.92 3.08 1.35
CA ASN A 26 -8.90 2.91 2.38
C ASN A 26 -8.08 1.61 2.18
N ASP A 27 -8.75 0.50 1.87
CA ASP A 27 -8.07 -0.78 1.61
C ASP A 27 -7.22 -0.73 0.33
N GLY A 28 -7.77 -0.15 -0.75
CA GLY A 28 -7.06 0.06 -2.01
C GLY A 28 -5.83 0.95 -1.85
N PHE A 29 -5.99 2.09 -1.17
CA PHE A 29 -4.91 3.04 -0.90
C PHE A 29 -3.84 2.41 -0.03
N SER A 30 -4.19 1.73 1.07
CA SER A 30 -3.23 1.05 1.95
C SER A 30 -2.42 -0.02 1.21
N LYS A 31 -3.08 -0.83 0.38
CA LYS A 31 -2.40 -1.84 -0.46
C LYS A 31 -1.50 -1.20 -1.51
N GLY A 32 -1.97 -0.13 -2.16
CA GLY A 32 -1.21 0.63 -3.16
C GLY A 32 0.04 1.25 -2.56
N TYR A 33 -0.11 1.95 -1.44
CA TYR A 33 0.99 2.58 -0.71
C TYR A 33 2.05 1.55 -0.31
N LYS A 34 1.66 0.45 0.35
CA LYS A 34 2.60 -0.63 0.74
C LYS A 34 3.36 -1.21 -0.46
N LYS A 35 2.67 -1.46 -1.58
CA LYS A 35 3.30 -1.97 -2.81
C LYS A 35 4.28 -0.96 -3.40
N HIS A 36 3.88 0.30 -3.49
CA HIS A 36 4.71 1.38 -4.04
C HIS A 36 5.96 1.58 -3.20
N THR A 37 5.82 1.75 -1.88
CA THR A 37 6.93 1.84 -0.93
C THR A 37 7.90 0.69 -1.09
N ARG A 38 7.40 -0.55 -1.14
CA ARG A 38 8.23 -1.73 -1.32
C ARG A 38 9.02 -1.69 -2.63
N LEU A 39 8.40 -1.22 -3.70
CA LEU A 39 9.01 -1.14 -5.02
C LEU A 39 10.11 -0.07 -5.05
N VAL A 40 9.85 1.11 -4.49
CA VAL A 40 10.84 2.19 -4.36
C VAL A 40 12.04 1.72 -3.55
N VAL A 41 11.83 1.16 -2.36
CA VAL A 41 12.91 0.65 -1.50
C VAL A 41 13.69 -0.46 -2.20
N LYS A 42 13.02 -1.37 -2.91
CA LYS A 42 13.66 -2.44 -3.67
C LYS A 42 14.53 -1.90 -4.81
N ASN A 43 14.04 -0.90 -5.54
CA ASN A 43 14.79 -0.27 -6.64
C ASN A 43 16.02 0.44 -6.08
N LEU A 44 15.88 1.21 -5.00
CA LEU A 44 16.98 1.89 -4.33
C LEU A 44 18.05 0.89 -3.84
N LEU A 45 17.62 -0.18 -3.16
CA LEU A 45 18.53 -1.25 -2.68
C LEU A 45 19.21 -2.03 -3.81
N SER A 46 18.64 -2.06 -5.02
CA SER A 46 19.19 -2.83 -6.15
C SER A 46 20.10 -1.99 -7.05
N GLN A 47 19.85 -0.69 -7.16
CA GLN A 47 20.57 0.22 -8.06
C GLN A 47 21.69 1.00 -7.35
N THR A 48 21.67 1.06 -6.02
CA THR A 48 22.64 1.87 -5.24
C THR A 48 23.14 1.12 -4.01
N GLU A 49 24.37 1.44 -3.58
CA GLU A 49 24.93 1.02 -2.28
C GLU A 49 24.59 2.04 -1.17
N LEU A 50 23.37 2.59 -1.20
CA LEU A 50 22.93 3.54 -0.17
C LEU A 50 22.77 2.85 1.19
N LYS A 51 23.08 3.60 2.25
CA LYS A 51 22.83 3.17 3.63
C LYS A 51 21.31 3.07 3.85
N PRO A 52 20.85 2.12 4.70
CA PRO A 52 19.43 1.96 4.99
C PRO A 52 18.77 3.25 5.53
N GLU A 53 19.55 4.09 6.23
CA GLU A 53 19.13 5.41 6.72
C GLU A 53 18.77 6.36 5.57
N GLN A 54 19.60 6.44 4.54
CA GLN A 54 19.36 7.31 3.39
C GLN A 54 18.15 6.84 2.59
N ILE A 55 17.99 5.53 2.45
CA ILE A 55 16.82 4.95 1.77
C ILE A 55 15.54 5.25 2.55
N ALA A 56 15.58 5.16 3.89
CA ALA A 56 14.46 5.51 4.76
C ALA A 56 14.06 6.98 4.59
N THR A 57 15.05 7.90 4.58
CA THR A 57 14.81 9.33 4.35
C THR A 57 14.23 9.62 2.97
N VAL A 58 14.80 9.04 1.91
CA VAL A 58 14.36 9.29 0.52
C VAL A 58 12.98 8.69 0.25
N ALA A 59 12.70 7.50 0.78
CA ALA A 59 11.42 6.84 0.58
C ALA A 59 10.33 7.29 1.59
N GLY A 60 10.67 8.15 2.55
CA GLY A 60 9.74 8.66 3.56
C GLY A 60 9.19 7.55 4.47
N VAL A 61 10.01 6.56 4.81
CA VAL A 61 9.60 5.41 5.62
C VAL A 61 10.53 5.14 6.79
N ALA A 62 10.04 4.42 7.79
CA ALA A 62 10.85 4.01 8.93
C ALA A 62 11.99 3.07 8.51
N LEU A 63 13.13 3.22 9.18
CA LEU A 63 14.32 2.38 9.03
C LEU A 63 14.01 0.89 9.09
N GLU A 64 13.15 0.49 10.03
CA GLU A 64 12.72 -0.90 10.21
C GLU A 64 12.10 -1.53 8.95
N VAL A 65 11.37 -0.73 8.17
CA VAL A 65 10.73 -1.20 6.93
C VAL A 65 11.80 -1.51 5.88
N VAL A 66 12.83 -0.67 5.80
CA VAL A 66 13.95 -0.87 4.87
C VAL A 66 14.75 -2.11 5.25
N GLU A 67 15.01 -2.33 6.54
CA GLU A 67 15.73 -3.50 7.03
C GLU A 67 14.98 -4.81 6.79
N LYS A 68 13.67 -4.83 7.07
CA LYS A 68 12.81 -5.99 6.74
C LYS A 68 12.87 -6.32 5.26
N LEU A 69 12.69 -5.32 4.40
CA LEU A 69 12.72 -5.49 2.94
C LEU A 69 14.09 -5.93 2.42
N LYS A 70 15.18 -5.45 3.02
CA LYS A 70 16.56 -5.89 2.72
C LYS A 70 16.74 -7.37 3.09
N GLY A 71 16.20 -7.82 4.22
CA GLY A 71 16.19 -9.23 4.63
C GLY A 71 15.41 -10.13 3.67
N ASP A 72 14.21 -9.71 3.27
CA ASP A 72 13.38 -10.41 2.28
C ASP A 72 14.07 -10.54 0.91
N LEU A 73 14.80 -9.49 0.49
CA LEU A 73 15.58 -9.50 -0.75
C LEU A 73 16.73 -10.51 -0.73
N LYS A 74 17.44 -10.63 0.39
CA LYS A 74 18.50 -11.65 0.55
C LYS A 74 17.92 -13.07 0.49
N LYS A 75 16.78 -13.31 1.14
CA LYS A 75 16.08 -14.61 1.09
C LYS A 75 15.64 -14.98 -0.33
N GLN A 76 15.10 -14.02 -1.09
CA GLN A 76 14.69 -14.26 -2.49
C GLN A 76 15.86 -14.57 -3.43
N LYS A 77 17.01 -13.90 -3.25
CA LYS A 77 18.22 -14.21 -4.05
C LYS A 77 18.78 -15.60 -3.68
N GLY A 78 18.82 -15.97 -2.40
CA GLY A 78 19.25 -17.30 -1.96
C GLY A 78 18.34 -18.45 -2.44
N ALA A 79 17.03 -18.20 -2.58
CA ALA A 79 16.09 -19.19 -3.10
C ALA A 79 16.21 -19.42 -4.61
N LYS A 80 16.65 -18.42 -5.39
CA LYS A 80 16.87 -18.55 -6.84
C LYS A 80 18.17 -19.28 -7.21
N VAL A 81 19.16 -19.33 -6.32
CA VAL A 81 20.46 -19.99 -6.59
C VAL A 81 20.40 -21.51 -6.35
N LYS A 82 19.35 -22.02 -5.69
CA LYS A 82 19.17 -23.46 -5.40
C LYS A 82 18.25 -24.20 -6.38
N LYS A 83 17.92 -23.61 -7.54
CA LYS A 83 17.10 -24.26 -8.57
C LYS A 83 17.86 -24.40 -9.87
#